data_AF-A0A0B3ADY4-F1
#
_entry.id   AF-A0A0B3ADY4-F1
#
_cell.length_a   1.000
_cell.length_b   1.000
_cell.length_c   1.000
_cell.angle_alpha   90.00
_cell.angle_beta   90.00
_cell.angle_gamma   90.00
#
_symmetry.space_group_name_H-M   'P 1'
#
loop_
_entity.id
_entity.type
_entity.pdbx_description
1 polymer ?
#
loop_
_entity_poly.entity_id
_entity_poly.type
_entity_poly.pdbx_seq_one_letter_code
_entity_poly.pdbx_strand_id
1 'polypeptide(L)'
;MTGCDFEKLKKESLEIINLLKENGYDPYCTLCEANSFQNQTKTEIFKHAFNLIDKKDVFLAIVRNENKSEGMLIEIGYSIAKNKRIILMINKNVKNKW
;
A
#
# COMPACT_ATOMS: atom_id res chain seq x y z
N MET A 1 -15.26 9.08 5.67
CA MET A 1 -14.40 9.52 4.55
C MET A 1 -13.99 10.96 4.83
N THR A 2 -12.85 11.17 5.49
CA THR A 2 -12.32 12.51 5.78
C THR A 2 -11.33 12.87 4.69
N GLY A 3 -11.77 13.67 3.72
CA GLY A 3 -10.97 14.05 2.53
C GLY A 3 -9.63 14.74 2.82
N CYS A 4 -9.40 15.22 4.04
CA CYS A 4 -8.13 15.82 4.47
C CYS A 4 -6.97 14.79 4.61
N ASP A 5 -7.27 13.53 4.90
CA ASP A 5 -6.21 12.53 5.15
C ASP A 5 -5.72 11.89 3.84
N PHE A 6 -6.59 11.77 2.83
CA PHE A 6 -6.27 11.10 1.57
C PHE A 6 -5.16 11.80 0.77
N GLU A 7 -5.26 13.12 0.58
CA GLU A 7 -4.25 13.88 -0.16
C GLU A 7 -2.89 13.86 0.55
N LYS A 8 -2.90 13.93 1.89
CA LYS A 8 -1.68 13.79 2.69
C LYS A 8 -1.05 12.41 2.53
N LEU A 9 -1.86 11.34 2.62
CA LEU A 9 -1.42 9.97 2.41
C LEU A 9 -0.82 9.77 1.01
N LYS A 10 -1.47 10.34 -0.02
CA LYS A 10 -1.00 10.27 -1.40
C LYS A 10 0.32 10.99 -1.58
N LYS A 11 0.47 12.21 -1.05
CA LYS A 11 1.71 12.99 -1.10
C LYS A 11 2.87 12.23 -0.46
N GLU A 12 2.70 11.74 0.75
CA GLU A 12 3.77 11.02 1.45
C GLU A 12 4.10 9.67 0.78
N SER A 13 3.09 8.98 0.23
CA SER A 13 3.33 7.76 -0.56
C SER A 13 4.14 8.05 -1.82
N LEU A 14 3.88 9.18 -2.50
CA LEU A 14 4.65 9.63 -3.66
C LEU A 14 6.10 9.95 -3.30
N GLU A 15 6.35 10.59 -2.16
CA GLU A 15 7.71 10.87 -1.68
C GLU A 15 8.51 9.57 -1.50
N ILE A 16 7.91 8.56 -0.89
CA ILE A 16 8.54 7.24 -0.69
C ILE A 16 8.79 6.52 -2.02
N ILE A 17 7.82 6.57 -2.94
CA ILE A 17 7.95 6.00 -4.29
C ILE A 17 9.10 6.65 -5.05
N ASN A 18 9.20 7.98 -5.00
CA ASN A 18 10.26 8.71 -5.70
C ASN A 18 11.62 8.36 -5.10
N LEU A 19 11.75 8.34 -3.78
CA LEU A 19 12.99 7.93 -3.11
C LEU A 19 13.41 6.51 -3.51
N LEU A 20 12.47 5.56 -3.55
CA LEU A 20 12.76 4.19 -3.97
C LEU A 20 13.19 4.14 -5.45
N LYS A 21 12.54 4.91 -6.34
CA LYS A 21 12.95 5.01 -7.76
C LYS A 21 14.35 5.58 -7.92
N GLU A 22 14.67 6.65 -7.19
CA GLU A 22 16.01 7.27 -7.20
C GLU A 22 17.11 6.29 -6.75
N ASN A 23 16.76 5.31 -5.92
CA ASN A 23 17.65 4.24 -5.48
C ASN A 23 17.61 2.98 -6.38
N GLY A 24 17.01 3.07 -7.58
CA GLY A 24 17.02 2.01 -8.58
C GLY A 24 15.97 0.91 -8.38
N TYR A 25 14.99 1.11 -7.49
CA TYR A 25 13.86 0.19 -7.33
C TYR A 25 12.72 0.53 -8.30
N ASP A 26 11.83 -0.44 -8.52
CA ASP A 26 10.59 -0.28 -9.30
C ASP A 26 9.35 -0.35 -8.38
N PRO A 27 9.11 0.66 -7.52
CA PRO A 27 7.98 0.69 -6.61
C PRO A 27 6.68 1.00 -7.35
N TYR A 28 5.58 0.51 -6.80
CA TYR A 28 4.23 0.77 -7.28
C TYR A 28 3.28 0.99 -6.10
N CYS A 29 2.27 1.88 -6.25
CA CYS A 29 1.25 2.13 -5.24
C CYS A 29 -0.12 2.41 -5.89
N THR A 30 -1.12 1.58 -5.58
CA THR A 30 -2.51 1.73 -6.06
C THR A 30 -3.14 3.05 -5.64
N LEU A 31 -2.73 3.60 -4.50
CA LEU A 31 -3.20 4.88 -3.97
C LEU A 31 -2.84 6.06 -4.89
N CYS A 32 -1.74 5.94 -5.65
CA CYS A 32 -1.34 6.93 -6.66
C CYS A 32 -2.22 6.88 -7.93
N GLU A 33 -2.89 5.75 -8.18
CA GLU A 33 -3.82 5.54 -9.30
C GLU A 33 -5.29 5.69 -8.90
N ALA A 34 -5.59 6.17 -7.69
CA ALA A 34 -6.97 6.22 -7.18
C ALA A 34 -7.96 6.94 -8.10
N ASN A 35 -7.51 7.97 -8.83
CA ASN A 35 -8.35 8.69 -9.80
C ASN A 35 -8.75 7.81 -10.99
N SER A 36 -7.91 6.83 -11.36
CA SER A 36 -8.17 5.86 -12.44
C SER A 36 -9.21 4.80 -12.06
N PHE A 37 -9.55 4.68 -10.77
CA PHE A 37 -10.50 3.68 -10.26
C PHE A 37 -11.92 4.20 -10.05
N GLN A 38 -12.24 5.45 -10.43
CA GLN A 38 -13.56 6.05 -10.19
C GLN A 38 -14.75 5.23 -10.72
N ASN A 39 -14.55 4.46 -11.79
CA ASN A 39 -15.58 3.63 -12.42
C ASN A 39 -15.35 2.11 -12.23
N GLN A 40 -14.42 1.71 -11.36
CA GLN A 40 -14.11 0.30 -11.13
C GLN A 40 -14.83 -0.25 -9.90
N THR A 41 -15.26 -1.50 -10.00
CA THR A 41 -15.78 -2.27 -8.87
C THR A 41 -14.65 -2.62 -7.90
N LYS A 42 -14.99 -2.87 -6.62
CA LYS A 42 -14.01 -3.35 -5.63
C LYS A 42 -13.26 -4.60 -6.11
N THR A 43 -13.96 -5.51 -6.78
CA THR A 43 -13.37 -6.73 -7.33
C THR A 43 -12.31 -6.44 -8.39
N GLU A 44 -12.55 -5.48 -9.27
CA GLU A 44 -11.57 -5.06 -10.29
C GLU A 44 -10.35 -4.40 -9.66
N ILE A 45 -10.57 -3.53 -8.67
CA ILE A 45 -9.49 -2.87 -7.93
C ILE A 45 -8.60 -3.91 -7.23
N PHE A 46 -9.20 -4.91 -6.56
CA PHE A 46 -8.42 -5.98 -5.92
C PHE A 46 -7.72 -6.88 -6.93
N LYS A 47 -8.37 -7.25 -8.03
CA LYS A 47 -7.71 -8.02 -9.10
C LYS A 47 -6.49 -7.28 -9.65
N HIS A 48 -6.61 -5.97 -9.86
CA HIS A 48 -5.49 -5.13 -10.28
C HIS A 48 -4.37 -5.14 -9.24
N ALA A 49 -4.68 -4.86 -7.96
CA ALA A 49 -3.71 -4.89 -6.87
C ALA A 49 -2.98 -6.24 -6.76
N PHE A 50 -3.71 -7.35 -6.85
CA PHE A 50 -3.14 -8.70 -6.80
C PHE A 50 -2.22 -9.00 -7.99
N ASN A 51 -2.62 -8.61 -9.20
CA ASN A 51 -1.77 -8.73 -10.39
C ASN A 51 -0.46 -7.96 -10.25
N LEU A 52 -0.48 -6.82 -9.55
CA LEU A 52 0.71 -6.02 -9.28
C LEU A 52 1.59 -6.67 -8.21
N ILE A 53 1.00 -7.16 -7.12
CA ILE A 53 1.72 -7.91 -6.07
C ILE A 53 2.44 -9.12 -6.68
N ASP A 54 1.79 -9.85 -7.57
CA ASP A 54 2.38 -11.01 -8.23
C ASP A 54 3.64 -10.67 -9.03
N LYS A 55 3.72 -9.47 -9.63
CA LYS A 55 4.83 -8.98 -10.44
C LYS A 55 5.97 -8.33 -9.64
N LYS A 56 5.80 -8.13 -8.33
CA LYS A 56 6.78 -7.44 -7.47
C LYS A 56 7.42 -8.41 -6.47
N ASP A 57 8.63 -8.10 -6.03
CA ASP A 57 9.40 -8.96 -5.11
C ASP A 57 9.07 -8.69 -3.64
N VAL A 58 8.74 -7.43 -3.32
CA VAL A 58 8.58 -6.92 -1.96
C VAL A 58 7.25 -6.20 -1.82
N PHE A 59 6.55 -6.44 -0.71
CA PHE A 59 5.40 -5.66 -0.28
C PHE A 59 5.80 -4.76 0.89
N LEU A 60 5.62 -3.44 0.74
CA LEU A 60 5.89 -2.44 1.78
C LEU A 60 4.56 -1.88 2.29
N ALA A 61 4.28 -2.07 3.58
CA ALA A 61 3.11 -1.47 4.24
C ALA A 61 3.53 -0.35 5.19
N ILE A 62 2.83 0.79 5.14
CA ILE A 62 3.06 1.94 6.02
C ILE A 62 1.98 1.97 7.10
N VAL A 63 2.34 1.60 8.33
CA VAL A 63 1.41 1.50 9.47
C VAL A 63 1.52 2.78 10.31
N ARG A 64 0.60 3.71 10.08
CA ARG A 64 0.63 5.06 10.67
C ARG A 64 -0.06 5.18 12.01
N ASN A 65 -1.12 4.40 12.20
CA ASN A 65 -1.98 4.41 13.37
C ASN A 65 -2.45 2.99 13.69
N GLU A 66 -3.17 2.84 14.80
CA GLU A 66 -3.67 1.53 15.27
C GLU A 66 -4.78 0.96 14.38
N ASN A 67 -5.42 1.78 13.55
CA ASN A 67 -6.52 1.39 12.67
C ASN A 67 -6.00 1.07 11.26
N LYS A 68 -6.08 -0.20 10.86
CA LYS A 68 -5.57 -0.66 9.56
C LYS A 68 -6.73 -0.70 8.60
N SER A 69 -6.51 -0.30 7.35
CA SER A 69 -7.56 -0.45 6.34
C SER A 69 -7.74 -1.94 6.01
N GLU A 70 -8.99 -2.36 5.83
CA GLU A 70 -9.30 -3.75 5.45
C GLU A 70 -8.58 -4.14 4.15
N GLY A 71 -8.51 -3.22 3.19
CA GLY A 71 -7.77 -3.42 1.94
C GLY A 71 -6.29 -3.73 2.15
N MET A 72 -5.61 -2.97 3.03
CA MET A 72 -4.20 -3.23 3.37
C MET A 72 -4.02 -4.61 4.01
N LEU A 73 -4.92 -5.01 4.91
CA LEU A 73 -4.85 -6.34 5.55
C LEU A 73 -5.05 -7.47 4.54
N ILE A 74 -5.97 -7.30 3.58
CA ILE A 74 -6.20 -8.26 2.49
C ILE A 74 -4.95 -8.37 1.61
N GLU A 75 -4.35 -7.25 1.22
CA GLU A 75 -3.13 -7.22 0.40
C GLU A 75 -1.93 -7.85 1.13
N ILE A 76 -1.80 -7.62 2.44
CA ILE A 76 -0.79 -8.29 3.29
C ILE A 76 -1.04 -9.80 3.27
N GLY A 77 -2.27 -10.25 3.53
CA GLY A 77 -2.63 -11.68 3.52
C GLY A 77 -2.31 -12.36 2.18
N TYR A 78 -2.64 -11.70 1.06
CA TYR A 78 -2.30 -12.18 -0.27
C TYR A 78 -0.78 -12.24 -0.49
N SER A 79 -0.04 -11.23 -0.04
CA SER A 79 1.42 -11.19 -0.13
C SER A 79 2.09 -12.32 0.66
N ILE A 80 1.57 -12.65 1.85
CA ILE A 80 2.00 -13.82 2.64
C ILE A 80 1.78 -15.11 1.85
N ALA A 81 0.57 -15.30 1.29
CA ALA A 81 0.24 -16.49 0.51
C ALA A 81 1.13 -16.65 -0.74
N LYS A 82 1.64 -15.55 -1.28
CA LYS A 82 2.57 -15.52 -2.42
C LYS A 82 4.05 -15.58 -2.04
N ASN A 83 4.36 -15.80 -0.75
CA ASN A 83 5.71 -15.83 -0.21
C ASN A 83 6.54 -14.59 -0.59
N LYS A 84 5.88 -13.42 -0.66
CA LYS A 84 6.55 -12.15 -0.94
C LYS A 84 7.29 -11.68 0.31
N ARG A 85 8.41 -10.98 0.13
CA ARG A 85 9.08 -10.33 1.26
C ARG A 85 8.23 -9.16 1.75
N ILE A 86 7.84 -9.18 3.02
CA ILE A 86 7.01 -8.11 3.60
C ILE A 86 7.89 -7.22 4.47
N ILE A 87 7.79 -5.91 4.25
CA ILE A 87 8.41 -4.88 5.08
C ILE A 87 7.30 -4.03 5.67
N LEU A 88 7.32 -3.86 6.99
CA LEU A 88 6.39 -2.99 7.71
C LEU A 88 7.14 -1.76 8.19
N MET A 89 6.75 -0.59 7.68
CA MET A 89 7.21 0.69 8.20
C MET A 89 6.19 1.20 9.20
N ILE A 90 6.49 1.04 10.49
CA ILE A 90 5.54 1.31 11.57
C ILE A 90 5.93 2.60 12.29
N ASN A 91 4.97 3.52 12.43
CA ASN A 91 5.14 4.69 13.26
C ASN A 91 5.35 4.26 14.73
N LYS A 92 6.41 4.78 15.37
CA LYS A 92 6.82 4.43 16.74
C LYS A 92 5.71 4.63 17.78
N ASN A 93 4.76 5.52 17.51
CA ASN A 93 3.65 5.83 18.40
C ASN A 93 2.46 4.87 18.25
N VAL A 94 2.48 3.98 17.26
CA VAL A 94 1.44 2.95 17.12
C VAL A 94 1.67 1.90 18.19
N LYS A 95 0.65 1.63 19.01
CA LYS A 95 0.71 0.52 19.96
C LYS A 95 0.68 -0.79 19.19
N ASN A 96 1.85 -1.41 19.09
CA ASN A 96 2.03 -2.73 18.53
C ASN A 96 2.35 -3.65 19.71
N LYS A 97 1.32 -4.06 20.44
CA LYS A 97 1.49 -5.08 21.47
C LYS A 97 1.70 -6.42 20.75
N TRP A 98 2.89 -6.99 20.91
CA TRP A 98 3.15 -8.39 20.67
C TRP A 98 2.81 -9.16 21.95
#